data_AF-A0A0F8YID7-F1
#
_entry.id   AF-A0A0F8YID7-F1
#
_cell.length_a   1.000
_cell.length_b   1.000
_cell.length_c   1.000
_cell.angle_alpha   90.00
_cell.angle_beta   90.00
_cell.angle_gamma   90.00
#
_symmetry.space_group_name_H-M   'P 1'
#
loop_
_entity.id
_entity.type
_entity.pdbx_description
1 polymer ?
#
loop_
_entity_poly.entity_id
_entity_poly.type
_entity_poly.pdbx_seq_one_letter_code
_entity_poly.pdbx_strand_id
1 'polypeptide(L)'
;MLGGGVHRLCLSQLRDEHIGIGGVLTQLERLTERNLDGDGGGTPQPKMAEAAQGPFDQAGVDHADRMVRPPRYVTQPDPAPRAAGSALLPAGRYLVVGGAPALAALLAERISAAGGTPCLLSPDAALQAEGPFGGLVHLAPMRAPALGLAADEDPGDWAAALGGADMAAYRLVRAHAEGLQAGRMVFASALGGCFARDAGTGGAVTLAGGATGLAKSLREEWPGCRARAVDLDPASPEGTLADILLAELAAPEGRQEIGYPGGARHVFRSIAQDIPHRPARALPQGAVILATGGARGITAEAEAGQRRKHARLWQRSILGGRPWTASHLE
;
A
#
# COMPACT_ATOMS: atom_id res chain seq x y z
N MET A 1 30.43 -51.93 -14.32
CA MET A 1 31.07 -50.60 -14.20
C MET A 1 29.98 -49.60 -13.85
N LEU A 2 30.21 -48.86 -12.76
CA LEU A 2 29.51 -47.68 -12.21
C LEU A 2 28.67 -46.92 -13.27
N GLY A 3 27.42 -46.50 -13.09
CA GLY A 3 26.66 -46.08 -11.92
C GLY A 3 26.09 -44.67 -12.21
N GLY A 4 24.78 -44.44 -12.01
CA GLY A 4 24.19 -43.08 -11.98
C GLY A 4 22.93 -42.88 -12.82
N GLY A 5 21.77 -43.02 -12.17
CA GLY A 5 20.45 -42.74 -12.74
C GLY A 5 20.12 -41.25 -12.81
N VAL A 6 19.30 -40.88 -13.79
CA VAL A 6 18.64 -39.57 -13.84
C VAL A 6 17.17 -39.79 -13.52
N HIS A 7 16.83 -39.63 -12.24
CA HIS A 7 15.45 -39.56 -11.78
C HIS A 7 14.85 -38.22 -12.23
N ARG A 8 13.74 -38.29 -12.98
CA ARG A 8 12.75 -37.21 -13.10
C ARG A 8 12.33 -36.80 -11.68
N LEU A 9 12.70 -35.58 -11.27
CA LEU A 9 12.15 -34.96 -10.07
C LEU A 9 11.03 -34.00 -10.47
N CYS A 10 9.88 -34.32 -9.89
CA CYS A 10 8.58 -33.70 -10.04
C CYS A 10 8.61 -32.26 -9.50
N LEU A 11 7.98 -31.33 -10.23
CA LEU A 11 7.73 -29.93 -9.83
C LEU A 11 6.67 -29.82 -8.71
N SER A 12 6.78 -30.63 -7.65
CA SER A 12 5.77 -30.75 -6.59
C SER A 12 6.26 -30.37 -5.19
N GLN A 13 7.34 -29.58 -5.04
CA GLN A 13 7.89 -29.25 -3.71
C GLN A 13 8.28 -27.76 -3.49
N LEU A 14 7.56 -26.82 -4.10
CA LEU A 14 7.64 -25.39 -3.72
C LEU A 14 6.26 -24.83 -3.29
N ARG A 15 5.44 -25.67 -2.67
CA ARG A 15 4.33 -25.22 -1.83
C ARG A 15 4.73 -25.42 -0.38
N ASP A 16 4.81 -24.31 0.34
CA ASP A 16 4.59 -24.15 1.78
C ASP A 16 5.61 -23.20 2.42
N GLU A 17 5.64 -21.95 1.96
CA GLU A 17 5.87 -20.81 2.85
C GLU A 17 4.95 -19.67 2.40
N HIS A 18 3.64 -19.84 2.65
CA HIS A 18 2.71 -18.72 2.66
C HIS A 18 3.14 -17.76 3.78
N ILE A 19 3.81 -16.67 3.42
CA ILE A 19 3.88 -15.48 4.28
C ILE A 19 2.47 -14.88 4.24
N GLY A 20 1.56 -15.51 4.98
CA GLY A 20 0.27 -14.95 5.25
C GLY A 20 0.44 -13.64 6.01
N ILE A 21 -0.60 -12.84 5.95
CA ILE A 21 -0.82 -11.58 6.66
C ILE A 21 -0.39 -11.56 8.16
N GLY A 22 -0.16 -12.73 8.80
CA GLY A 22 0.44 -12.84 10.14
C GLY A 22 1.95 -12.63 10.21
N GLY A 23 2.73 -13.01 9.20
CA GLY A 23 4.20 -12.97 9.26
C GLY A 23 4.80 -11.56 9.19
N VAL A 24 4.12 -10.64 8.51
CA VAL A 24 4.57 -9.25 8.34
C VAL A 24 4.45 -8.47 9.66
N LEU A 25 3.45 -8.77 10.49
CA LEU A 25 3.26 -8.09 11.78
C LEU A 25 4.23 -8.55 12.85
N THR A 26 4.56 -9.85 12.91
CA THR A 26 5.55 -10.33 13.89
C THR A 26 6.93 -9.71 13.65
N GLN A 27 7.18 -9.19 12.45
CA GLN A 27 8.43 -8.52 12.10
C GLN A 27 8.39 -7.02 12.41
N LEU A 28 7.23 -6.37 12.28
CA LEU A 28 7.01 -4.97 12.66
C LEU A 28 6.93 -4.80 14.19
N GLU A 29 6.22 -5.66 14.91
CA GLU A 29 6.13 -5.63 16.39
C GLU A 29 7.49 -5.91 17.06
N ARG A 30 8.26 -6.87 16.52
CA ARG A 30 9.63 -7.17 16.99
C ARG A 30 10.67 -6.08 16.67
N LEU A 31 10.34 -5.10 15.83
CA LEU A 31 11.19 -3.92 15.58
C LEU A 31 10.87 -2.77 16.56
N THR A 32 9.64 -2.72 17.07
CA THR A 32 9.23 -1.73 18.08
C THR A 32 9.77 -2.08 19.47
N GLU A 33 9.79 -3.37 19.84
CA GLU A 33 10.20 -3.82 21.18
C GLU A 33 11.73 -3.88 21.37
N ARG A 34 12.51 -4.17 20.31
CA ARG A 34 13.98 -4.24 20.39
C ARG A 34 14.70 -2.91 20.59
N ASN A 35 14.00 -1.79 20.50
CA ASN A 35 14.56 -0.47 20.76
C ASN A 35 14.54 -0.07 22.24
N LEU A 36 14.04 -0.92 23.15
CA LEU A 36 13.85 -0.58 24.56
C LEU A 36 14.77 -1.32 25.55
N ASP A 37 15.37 -2.46 25.17
CA ASP A 37 16.26 -3.21 26.07
C ASP A 37 17.72 -3.16 25.60
N GLY A 38 18.49 -2.28 26.22
CA GLY A 38 19.94 -2.20 26.06
C GLY A 38 20.66 -3.02 27.13
N ASP A 39 21.28 -4.13 26.75
CA ASP A 39 22.51 -4.62 27.39
C ASP A 39 23.24 -5.63 26.48
N GLY A 40 24.57 -5.66 26.56
CA GLY A 40 25.41 -6.65 25.88
C GLY A 40 26.74 -6.10 25.39
N GLY A 41 27.62 -5.71 26.32
CA GLY A 41 29.02 -5.39 26.04
C GLY A 41 29.80 -6.62 25.55
N GLY A 42 30.27 -6.56 24.30
CA GLY A 42 31.23 -7.51 23.75
C GLY A 42 31.92 -6.90 22.53
N THR A 43 33.22 -6.63 22.63
CA THR A 43 34.05 -6.15 21.52
C THR A 43 34.21 -7.26 20.47
N PRO A 44 33.73 -7.10 19.22
CA PRO A 44 33.96 -8.09 18.18
C PRO A 44 35.36 -7.90 17.59
N GLN A 45 36.19 -8.94 17.61
CA GLN A 45 37.44 -9.00 16.83
C GLN A 45 37.14 -9.02 15.32
N PRO A 46 37.98 -8.38 14.48
CA PRO A 46 37.75 -8.32 13.04
C PRO A 46 38.02 -9.68 12.39
N LYS A 47 36.96 -10.37 11.96
CA LYS A 47 37.07 -11.43 10.95
C LYS A 47 37.25 -10.76 9.59
N MET A 48 38.35 -11.07 8.90
CA MET A 48 38.51 -10.72 7.49
C MET A 48 37.35 -11.34 6.71
N ALA A 49 36.44 -10.49 6.24
CA ALA A 49 35.35 -10.90 5.38
C ALA A 49 35.90 -11.10 3.97
N GLU A 50 35.94 -12.36 3.54
CA GLU A 50 36.04 -12.73 2.14
C GLU A 50 34.93 -11.98 1.38
N ALA A 51 35.27 -11.34 0.25
CA ALA A 51 34.35 -10.53 -0.53
C ALA A 51 33.24 -11.41 -1.11
N ALA A 52 32.17 -11.60 -0.34
CA ALA A 52 30.97 -12.28 -0.78
C ALA A 52 30.37 -11.51 -1.95
N GLN A 53 30.11 -12.21 -3.05
CA GLN A 53 29.45 -11.65 -4.23
C GLN A 53 28.13 -10.99 -3.81
N GLY A 54 27.97 -9.71 -4.17
CA GLY A 54 26.77 -8.95 -3.93
C GLY A 54 25.60 -9.54 -4.72
N PRO A 55 24.35 -9.44 -4.22
CA PRO A 55 23.16 -10.00 -4.87
C PRO A 55 22.87 -9.41 -6.27
N PHE A 56 23.60 -8.37 -6.69
CA PHE A 56 23.49 -7.71 -7.98
C PHE A 56 24.75 -7.84 -8.85
N ASP A 57 25.77 -8.59 -8.42
CA ASP A 57 26.99 -8.79 -9.22
C ASP A 57 26.72 -9.53 -10.53
N GLN A 58 25.62 -10.30 -10.60
CA GLN A 58 25.11 -10.94 -11.82
C GLN A 58 24.02 -10.13 -12.55
N ALA A 59 23.62 -8.97 -12.02
CA ALA A 59 22.73 -8.07 -12.75
C ALA A 59 23.55 -7.39 -13.85
N GLY A 60 23.63 -8.05 -15.01
CA GLY A 60 24.50 -7.68 -16.12
C GLY A 60 24.53 -6.18 -16.41
N VAL A 61 25.68 -5.55 -16.12
CA VAL A 61 25.99 -4.17 -16.50
C VAL A 61 26.44 -4.06 -17.97
N ASP A 62 26.59 -5.20 -18.66
CA ASP A 62 27.05 -5.32 -20.05
C ASP A 62 26.09 -4.72 -21.10
N HIS A 63 24.95 -4.18 -20.67
CA HIS A 63 24.01 -3.46 -21.52
C HIS A 63 24.02 -1.94 -21.30
N ALA A 64 24.96 -1.39 -20.53
CA ALA A 64 25.08 0.05 -20.31
C ALA A 64 25.19 0.87 -21.61
N ASP A 65 25.73 0.29 -22.69
CA ASP A 65 25.87 0.93 -24.01
C ASP A 65 24.58 0.96 -24.85
N ARG A 66 23.59 0.12 -24.51
CA ARG A 66 22.24 0.23 -25.08
C ARG A 66 21.38 0.93 -24.06
N MET A 67 21.38 2.26 -24.11
CA MET A 67 20.50 3.12 -23.33
C MET A 67 19.02 2.98 -23.77
N VAL A 68 18.49 1.75 -23.80
CA VAL A 68 17.06 1.49 -23.88
C VAL A 68 16.53 1.78 -22.49
N ARG A 69 16.18 3.05 -22.26
CA ARG A 69 15.49 3.43 -21.02
C ARG A 69 14.20 2.61 -20.97
N PRO A 70 13.94 1.82 -19.91
CA PRO A 70 12.66 1.14 -19.80
C PRO A 70 11.54 2.18 -19.90
N PRO A 71 10.45 1.89 -20.63
CA PRO A 71 9.37 2.85 -20.78
C PRO A 71 8.83 3.24 -19.41
N ARG A 72 8.66 4.54 -19.18
CA ARG A 72 7.97 5.02 -17.99
C ARG A 72 6.49 4.72 -18.18
N TYR A 73 5.86 4.13 -17.17
CA TYR A 73 4.41 4.04 -17.14
C TYR A 73 3.85 5.12 -16.24
N VAL A 74 2.74 5.71 -16.65
CA VAL A 74 1.94 6.60 -15.81
C VAL A 74 0.53 6.05 -15.67
N THR A 75 -0.02 6.17 -14.47
CA THR A 75 -1.40 5.82 -14.21
C THR A 75 -2.30 6.94 -14.71
N GLN A 76 -3.15 6.64 -15.69
CA GLN A 76 -4.12 7.60 -16.22
C GLN A 76 -5.56 7.14 -15.93
N PRO A 77 -6.49 8.07 -15.65
CA PRO A 77 -7.91 7.77 -15.58
C PRO A 77 -8.43 7.42 -16.98
N ASP A 78 -9.22 6.35 -17.06
CA ASP A 78 -9.89 5.86 -18.26
C ASP A 78 -11.39 5.83 -17.97
N PRO A 79 -12.22 6.62 -18.67
CA PRO A 79 -13.67 6.62 -18.49
C PRO A 79 -14.23 5.21 -18.63
N ALA A 80 -15.04 4.80 -17.66
CA ALA A 80 -15.66 3.48 -17.67
C ALA A 80 -17.18 3.63 -17.56
N PRO A 81 -17.96 2.75 -18.23
CA PRO A 81 -19.39 2.71 -17.98
C PRO A 81 -19.64 2.42 -16.50
N ARG A 82 -20.74 2.95 -15.96
CA ARG A 82 -21.26 2.59 -14.63
C ARG A 82 -21.21 1.06 -14.47
N ALA A 83 -20.90 0.60 -13.27
CA ALA A 83 -20.73 -0.82 -13.03
C ALA A 83 -21.96 -1.60 -13.51
N ALA A 84 -21.77 -2.47 -14.50
CA ALA A 84 -22.80 -3.35 -14.99
C ALA A 84 -23.00 -4.46 -13.95
N GLY A 85 -24.16 -4.47 -13.30
CA GLY A 85 -24.47 -5.44 -12.25
C GLY A 85 -25.94 -5.43 -11.91
N SER A 86 -26.42 -6.55 -11.36
CA SER A 86 -27.71 -6.57 -10.68
C SER A 86 -27.69 -5.51 -9.57
N ALA A 87 -28.78 -4.75 -9.42
CA ALA A 87 -28.96 -3.88 -8.25
C ALA A 87 -29.14 -4.68 -6.94
N LEU A 88 -29.10 -6.01 -6.99
CA LEU A 88 -29.26 -6.91 -5.86
C LEU A 88 -27.92 -7.36 -5.30
N LEU A 89 -27.86 -7.43 -3.98
CA LEU A 89 -26.80 -8.03 -3.20
C LEU A 89 -27.15 -9.48 -2.86
N PRO A 90 -26.16 -10.37 -2.72
CA PRO A 90 -26.37 -11.64 -2.04
C PRO A 90 -26.95 -11.41 -0.64
N ALA A 91 -27.93 -12.24 -0.25
CA ALA A 91 -28.47 -12.22 1.10
C ALA A 91 -27.35 -12.44 2.12
N GLY A 92 -27.40 -11.68 3.23
CA GLY A 92 -26.38 -11.75 4.26
C GLY A 92 -26.17 -10.42 4.96
N ARG A 93 -25.33 -10.43 6.00
CA ARG A 93 -25.01 -9.24 6.80
C ARG A 93 -23.85 -8.45 6.18
N TYR A 94 -23.99 -7.12 6.11
CA TYR A 94 -23.01 -6.21 5.54
C TYR A 94 -22.60 -5.17 6.59
N LEU A 95 -21.34 -5.20 7.00
CA LEU A 95 -20.78 -4.17 7.89
C LEU A 95 -20.68 -2.83 7.16
N VAL A 96 -21.14 -1.76 7.78
CA VAL A 96 -20.92 -0.38 7.32
C VAL A 96 -20.25 0.38 8.46
N VAL A 97 -19.01 0.81 8.25
CA VAL A 97 -18.14 1.28 9.34
C VAL A 97 -17.61 2.68 9.06
N GLY A 98 -17.85 3.61 9.99
CA GLY A 98 -17.36 4.99 9.93
C GLY A 98 -18.08 5.91 8.93
N GLY A 99 -17.42 7.01 8.55
CA GLY A 99 -17.94 7.99 7.59
C GLY A 99 -18.89 9.04 8.17
N ALA A 100 -19.55 9.80 7.30
CA ALA A 100 -20.63 10.71 7.70
C ALA A 100 -21.89 9.90 8.06
N PRO A 101 -22.57 10.18 9.19
CA PRO A 101 -23.76 9.42 9.60
C PRO A 101 -24.87 9.38 8.54
N ALA A 102 -25.08 10.48 7.82
CA ALA A 102 -26.11 10.57 6.78
C ALA A 102 -25.76 9.69 5.56
N LEU A 103 -24.53 9.73 5.06
CA LEU A 103 -24.05 8.80 4.04
C LEU A 103 -24.18 7.33 4.47
N ALA A 104 -23.79 7.00 5.70
CA ALA A 104 -23.89 5.63 6.22
C ALA A 104 -25.35 5.15 6.28
N ALA A 105 -26.28 6.00 6.73
CA ALA A 105 -27.71 5.69 6.79
C ALA A 105 -28.30 5.47 5.38
N LEU A 106 -28.00 6.37 4.44
CA LEU A 106 -28.43 6.27 3.04
C LEU A 106 -27.91 5.00 2.36
N LEU A 107 -26.67 4.60 2.66
CA LEU A 107 -26.09 3.36 2.19
C LEU A 107 -26.75 2.14 2.85
N ALA A 108 -27.10 2.21 4.13
CA ALA A 108 -27.83 1.15 4.82
C ALA A 108 -29.17 0.86 4.15
N GLU A 109 -29.95 1.90 3.87
CA GLU A 109 -31.25 1.80 3.18
C GLU A 109 -31.09 1.12 1.81
N ARG A 110 -30.05 1.50 1.06
CA ARG A 110 -29.70 0.92 -0.23
C ARG A 110 -29.30 -0.55 -0.15
N ILE A 111 -28.50 -0.92 0.85
CA ILE A 111 -28.12 -2.32 1.10
C ILE A 111 -29.37 -3.15 1.43
N SER A 112 -30.27 -2.64 2.29
CA SER A 112 -31.54 -3.28 2.62
C SER A 112 -32.43 -3.48 1.39
N ALA A 113 -32.60 -2.43 0.59
CA ALA A 113 -33.40 -2.49 -0.64
C ALA A 113 -32.81 -3.46 -1.67
N ALA A 114 -31.49 -3.65 -1.67
CA ALA A 114 -30.79 -4.59 -2.53
C ALA A 114 -30.83 -6.05 -2.01
N GLY A 115 -31.43 -6.32 -0.84
CA GLY A 115 -31.56 -7.67 -0.26
C GLY A 115 -30.47 -8.07 0.74
N GLY A 116 -29.57 -7.14 1.09
CA GLY A 116 -28.62 -7.31 2.19
C GLY A 116 -29.19 -6.89 3.55
N THR A 117 -28.51 -7.22 4.64
CA THR A 117 -28.83 -6.74 5.99
C THR A 117 -27.69 -5.84 6.48
N PRO A 118 -27.83 -4.51 6.47
CA PRO A 118 -26.77 -3.61 6.91
C PRO A 118 -26.57 -3.67 8.42
N CYS A 119 -25.32 -3.57 8.86
CA CYS A 119 -24.91 -3.49 10.26
C CYS A 119 -24.03 -2.25 10.43
N LEU A 120 -24.64 -1.14 10.85
CA LEU A 120 -23.94 0.13 11.04
C LEU A 120 -23.28 0.13 12.42
N LEU A 121 -21.95 0.13 12.44
CA LEU A 121 -21.17 0.02 13.67
C LEU A 121 -20.05 1.05 13.70
N SER A 122 -19.68 1.49 14.91
CA SER A 122 -18.42 2.21 15.12
C SER A 122 -17.23 1.29 14.78
N PRO A 123 -16.04 1.84 14.49
CA PRO A 123 -14.85 1.03 14.24
C PRO A 123 -14.56 0.01 15.34
N ASP A 124 -14.64 0.41 16.62
CA ASP A 124 -14.36 -0.48 17.75
C ASP A 124 -15.42 -1.58 17.89
N ALA A 125 -16.70 -1.23 17.75
CA ALA A 125 -17.78 -2.22 17.81
C ALA A 125 -17.71 -3.19 16.62
N ALA A 126 -17.34 -2.71 15.43
CA ALA A 126 -17.18 -3.52 14.24
C ALA A 126 -16.05 -4.55 14.39
N LEU A 127 -14.95 -4.22 15.09
CA LEU A 127 -13.87 -5.17 15.35
C LEU A 127 -14.28 -6.33 16.27
N GLN A 128 -15.29 -6.13 17.12
CA GLN A 128 -15.78 -7.12 18.08
C GLN A 128 -17.10 -7.80 17.64
N ALA A 129 -17.65 -7.39 16.49
CA ALA A 129 -18.96 -7.87 16.06
C ALA A 129 -18.91 -9.36 15.68
N GLU A 130 -19.91 -10.14 16.10
CA GLU A 130 -20.00 -11.55 15.71
C GLU A 130 -20.53 -11.68 14.29
N GLY A 131 -19.80 -12.45 13.47
CA GLY A 131 -20.11 -12.76 12.07
C GLY A 131 -21.04 -13.97 11.87
N PRO A 132 -21.03 -14.60 10.68
CA PRO A 132 -20.26 -14.21 9.50
C PRO A 132 -20.86 -12.97 8.82
N PHE A 133 -19.99 -12.16 8.21
CA PHE A 133 -20.38 -11.04 7.36
C PHE A 133 -20.11 -11.36 5.90
N GLY A 134 -21.12 -11.20 5.05
CA GLY A 134 -21.02 -11.36 3.60
C GLY A 134 -20.46 -10.12 2.90
N GLY A 135 -20.35 -8.99 3.61
CA GLY A 135 -19.63 -7.84 3.09
C GLY A 135 -19.25 -6.78 4.10
N LEU A 136 -18.41 -5.87 3.65
CA LEU A 136 -17.85 -4.75 4.41
C LEU A 136 -17.81 -3.50 3.53
N VAL A 137 -18.29 -2.39 4.06
CA VAL A 137 -18.07 -1.05 3.51
C VAL A 137 -17.37 -0.19 4.57
N HIS A 138 -16.10 0.14 4.29
CA HIS A 138 -15.29 1.00 5.14
C HIS A 138 -15.37 2.44 4.65
N LEU A 139 -16.02 3.31 5.43
CA LEU A 139 -16.27 4.71 5.12
C LEU A 139 -15.42 5.67 5.96
N ALA A 140 -14.67 5.19 6.95
CA ALA A 140 -13.85 6.06 7.82
C ALA A 140 -12.92 7.03 7.05
N PRO A 141 -12.25 6.61 5.94
CA PRO A 141 -11.35 7.50 5.20
C PRO A 141 -12.08 8.67 4.50
N MET A 142 -13.42 8.63 4.37
CA MET A 142 -14.22 9.75 3.87
C MET A 142 -14.13 11.01 4.75
N ARG A 143 -13.68 10.85 5.99
CA ARG A 143 -13.51 11.94 6.96
C ARG A 143 -12.06 12.05 7.44
N ALA A 144 -11.11 11.45 6.73
CA ALA A 144 -9.70 11.52 7.10
C ALA A 144 -9.22 12.99 7.08
N PRO A 145 -8.49 13.44 8.10
CA PRO A 145 -7.99 14.80 8.15
C PRO A 145 -6.91 15.03 7.07
N ALA A 146 -6.77 16.28 6.64
CA ALA A 146 -5.59 16.73 5.91
C ALA A 146 -4.52 17.08 6.95
N LEU A 147 -3.35 16.46 6.82
CA LEU A 147 -2.18 16.65 7.69
C LEU A 147 -1.21 17.60 7.01
N GLY A 148 -0.67 18.58 7.72
CA GLY A 148 0.34 19.46 7.17
C GLY A 148 1.64 18.72 6.88
N LEU A 149 2.46 19.30 6.01
CA LEU A 149 3.81 18.81 5.71
C LEU A 149 4.90 19.65 6.40
N ALA A 150 4.50 20.51 7.34
CA ALA A 150 5.43 21.35 8.10
C ALA A 150 6.21 20.50 9.12
N ALA A 151 7.41 20.96 9.48
CA ALA A 151 8.33 20.18 10.33
C ALA A 151 7.89 20.10 11.80
N ASP A 152 6.91 20.90 12.21
CA ASP A 152 6.33 20.99 13.55
C ASP A 152 5.05 20.17 13.74
N GLU A 153 4.61 19.43 12.71
CA GLU A 153 3.49 18.50 12.81
C GLU A 153 3.77 17.36 13.80
N ASP A 154 2.77 17.00 14.61
CA ASP A 154 2.89 15.92 15.59
C ASP A 154 2.87 14.55 14.87
N PRO A 155 3.92 13.72 15.02
CA PRO A 155 3.90 12.35 14.50
C PRO A 155 2.71 11.52 15.00
N GLY A 156 2.13 11.86 16.15
CA GLY A 156 0.91 11.28 16.70
C GLY A 156 -0.30 11.46 15.79
N ASP A 157 -0.45 12.62 15.15
CA ASP A 157 -1.57 12.92 14.25
C ASP A 157 -1.50 12.06 12.98
N TRP A 158 -0.28 11.84 12.47
CA TRP A 158 -0.03 10.94 11.36
C TRP A 158 -0.37 9.49 11.72
N ALA A 159 0.07 9.02 12.89
CA ALA A 159 -0.23 7.68 13.37
C ALA A 159 -1.74 7.47 13.58
N ALA A 160 -2.44 8.47 14.13
CA ALA A 160 -3.89 8.44 14.33
C ALA A 160 -4.64 8.41 12.99
N ALA A 161 -4.23 9.23 12.01
CA ALA A 161 -4.82 9.24 10.68
C ALA A 161 -4.64 7.89 9.96
N LEU A 162 -3.42 7.32 9.98
CA LEU A 162 -3.14 5.99 9.43
C LEU A 162 -3.96 4.90 10.14
N GLY A 163 -4.05 5.00 11.47
CA GLY A 163 -4.79 4.12 12.36
C GLY A 163 -6.28 4.06 12.03
N GLY A 164 -6.90 5.22 11.84
CA GLY A 164 -8.34 5.36 11.57
C GLY A 164 -8.75 5.10 10.12
N ALA A 165 -7.82 5.23 9.17
CA ALA A 165 -8.08 5.01 7.75
C ALA A 165 -7.62 3.62 7.29
N ASP A 166 -6.39 3.52 6.77
CA ASP A 166 -5.89 2.32 6.08
C ASP A 166 -5.68 1.13 7.04
N MET A 167 -5.15 1.37 8.25
CA MET A 167 -4.93 0.30 9.23
C MET A 167 -6.24 -0.26 9.79
N ALA A 168 -7.26 0.58 9.96
CA ALA A 168 -8.60 0.14 10.36
C ALA A 168 -9.21 -0.81 9.32
N ALA A 169 -9.07 -0.50 8.03
CA ALA A 169 -9.54 -1.37 6.94
C ALA A 169 -8.92 -2.77 7.05
N TYR A 170 -7.60 -2.84 7.20
CA TYR A 170 -6.88 -4.10 7.37
C TYR A 170 -7.35 -4.88 8.61
N ARG A 171 -7.50 -4.22 9.76
CA ARG A 171 -7.94 -4.87 11.01
C ARG A 171 -9.35 -5.43 10.89
N LEU A 172 -10.28 -4.70 10.25
CA LEU A 172 -11.64 -5.16 9.99
C LEU A 172 -11.67 -6.37 9.07
N VAL A 173 -10.91 -6.34 7.97
CA VAL A 173 -10.79 -7.47 7.04
C VAL A 173 -10.24 -8.70 7.75
N ARG A 174 -9.21 -8.51 8.59
CA ARG A 174 -8.60 -9.60 9.37
C ARG A 174 -9.58 -10.19 10.38
N ALA A 175 -10.30 -9.35 11.12
CA ALA A 175 -11.28 -9.80 12.13
C ALA A 175 -12.42 -10.61 11.51
N HIS A 176 -12.83 -10.28 10.29
CA HIS A 176 -13.98 -10.91 9.60
C HIS A 176 -13.59 -11.79 8.42
N ALA A 177 -12.34 -12.30 8.40
CA ALA A 177 -11.77 -12.99 7.25
C ALA A 177 -12.61 -14.20 6.79
N GLU A 178 -13.14 -14.99 7.73
CA GLU A 178 -13.93 -16.20 7.44
C GLU A 178 -15.11 -15.91 6.49
N GLY A 179 -15.87 -14.84 6.74
CA GLY A 179 -16.96 -14.42 5.87
C GLY A 179 -16.48 -13.65 4.63
N LEU A 180 -15.47 -12.80 4.79
CA LEU A 180 -15.02 -11.88 3.74
C LEU A 180 -14.15 -12.53 2.66
N GLN A 181 -13.58 -13.72 2.90
CA GLN A 181 -12.84 -14.50 1.90
C GLN A 181 -13.68 -14.83 0.64
N ALA A 182 -15.00 -14.95 0.79
CA ALA A 182 -15.96 -15.08 -0.32
C ALA A 182 -16.93 -13.88 -0.39
N GLY A 183 -16.67 -12.83 0.40
CA GLY A 183 -17.55 -11.68 0.57
C GLY A 183 -17.24 -10.51 -0.36
N ARG A 184 -18.00 -9.44 -0.18
CA ARG A 184 -17.91 -8.20 -0.97
C ARG A 184 -17.39 -7.06 -0.11
N MET A 185 -16.37 -6.34 -0.58
CA MET A 185 -15.69 -5.31 0.20
C MET A 185 -15.54 -4.04 -0.63
N VAL A 186 -15.95 -2.92 -0.04
CA VAL A 186 -15.70 -1.57 -0.58
C VAL A 186 -14.94 -0.75 0.45
N PHE A 187 -13.79 -0.23 0.05
CA PHE A 187 -13.00 0.71 0.84
C PHE A 187 -13.13 2.08 0.18
N ALA A 188 -13.85 2.99 0.83
CA ALA A 188 -14.15 4.31 0.30
C ALA A 188 -13.10 5.34 0.73
N SER A 189 -12.70 6.22 -0.18
CA SER A 189 -11.88 7.40 0.09
C SER A 189 -12.49 8.65 -0.55
N ALA A 190 -12.11 9.82 -0.04
CA ALA A 190 -12.59 11.13 -0.51
C ALA A 190 -11.44 11.99 -1.08
N LEU A 191 -10.64 11.43 -1.98
CA LEU A 191 -9.43 12.05 -2.54
C LEU A 191 -9.70 12.70 -3.92
N GLY A 192 -10.93 13.16 -4.16
CA GLY A 192 -11.33 13.87 -5.38
C GLY A 192 -11.80 12.97 -6.52
N GLY A 193 -11.92 11.66 -6.29
CA GLY A 193 -12.30 10.68 -7.30
C GLY A 193 -11.14 10.19 -8.16
N CYS A 194 -9.94 10.76 -8.01
CA CYS A 194 -8.74 10.40 -8.78
C CYS A 194 -7.62 9.81 -7.92
N PHE A 195 -7.92 9.40 -6.68
CA PHE A 195 -6.95 8.99 -5.66
C PHE A 195 -5.86 10.06 -5.45
N ALA A 196 -6.24 11.34 -5.45
CA ALA A 196 -5.36 12.50 -5.39
C ALA A 196 -4.27 12.55 -6.49
N ARG A 197 -4.44 11.87 -7.63
CA ARG A 197 -3.46 11.88 -8.74
C ARG A 197 -3.49 13.16 -9.57
N ASP A 198 -4.62 13.84 -9.56
CA ASP A 198 -4.85 15.16 -10.14
C ASP A 198 -4.71 16.28 -9.11
N ALA A 199 -4.50 15.93 -7.83
CA ALA A 199 -4.23 16.90 -6.79
C ALA A 199 -2.88 17.58 -7.04
N GLY A 200 -2.86 18.91 -6.93
CA GLY A 200 -1.63 19.68 -6.97
C GLY A 200 -0.73 19.39 -5.77
N THR A 201 0.49 19.92 -5.80
CA THR A 201 1.38 19.92 -4.63
C THR A 201 0.89 20.94 -3.60
N GLY A 202 -0.11 20.55 -2.82
CA GLY A 202 -0.55 21.30 -1.63
C GLY A 202 0.42 21.11 -0.47
N GLY A 203 0.33 21.98 0.54
CA GLY A 203 1.11 21.86 1.78
C GLY A 203 0.58 20.82 2.77
N ALA A 204 -0.35 19.96 2.34
CA ALA A 204 -1.00 18.98 3.19
C ALA A 204 -1.28 17.66 2.43
N VAL A 205 -1.45 16.57 3.17
CA VAL A 205 -1.73 15.23 2.64
C VAL A 205 -2.86 14.56 3.44
N THR A 206 -3.66 13.73 2.78
CA THR A 206 -4.67 12.89 3.42
C THR A 206 -4.29 11.43 3.27
N LEU A 207 -4.13 10.73 4.39
CA LEU A 207 -3.66 9.33 4.41
C LEU A 207 -4.83 8.35 4.25
N ALA A 208 -5.37 8.29 3.03
CA ALA A 208 -6.54 7.48 2.69
C ALA A 208 -6.39 6.65 1.39
N GLY A 209 -5.17 6.56 0.85
CA GLY A 209 -4.91 5.91 -0.45
C GLY A 209 -4.46 4.44 -0.36
N GLY A 210 -4.13 3.94 0.83
CA GLY A 210 -3.54 2.61 1.02
C GLY A 210 -4.50 1.46 0.68
N ALA A 211 -5.81 1.69 0.77
CA ALA A 211 -6.84 0.70 0.41
C ALA A 211 -6.71 0.15 -1.02
N THR A 212 -6.10 0.91 -1.96
CA THR A 212 -5.86 0.42 -3.34
C THR A 212 -4.93 -0.79 -3.38
N GLY A 213 -3.90 -0.81 -2.53
CA GLY A 213 -2.99 -1.93 -2.37
C GLY A 213 -3.69 -3.11 -1.69
N LEU A 214 -4.41 -2.83 -0.59
CA LEU A 214 -5.16 -3.84 0.15
C LEU A 214 -6.17 -4.58 -0.75
N ALA A 215 -6.99 -3.85 -1.52
CA ALA A 215 -7.97 -4.46 -2.41
C ALA A 215 -7.32 -5.34 -3.50
N LYS A 216 -6.13 -4.97 -3.98
CA LYS A 216 -5.36 -5.79 -4.94
C LYS A 216 -4.86 -7.07 -4.29
N SER A 217 -4.21 -6.96 -3.14
CA SER A 217 -3.70 -8.12 -2.40
C SER A 217 -4.82 -9.10 -2.05
N LEU A 218 -5.96 -8.62 -1.55
CA LEU A 218 -7.09 -9.48 -1.20
C LEU A 218 -7.64 -10.25 -2.40
N ARG A 219 -7.62 -9.67 -3.61
CA ARG A 219 -8.08 -10.37 -4.81
C ARG A 219 -7.11 -11.45 -5.29
N GLU A 220 -5.82 -11.31 -5.02
CA GLU A 220 -4.81 -12.33 -5.32
C GLU A 220 -4.82 -13.44 -4.26
N GLU A 221 -4.99 -13.07 -2.98
CA GLU A 221 -4.96 -14.00 -1.85
C GLU A 221 -6.28 -14.75 -1.69
N TRP A 222 -7.42 -14.09 -1.91
CA TRP A 222 -8.78 -14.63 -1.78
C TRP A 222 -9.54 -14.49 -3.10
N PRO A 223 -9.37 -15.43 -4.06
CA PRO A 223 -10.02 -15.36 -5.38
C PRO A 223 -11.56 -15.34 -5.31
N GLY A 224 -12.14 -15.83 -4.22
CA GLY A 224 -13.58 -15.80 -3.96
C GLY A 224 -14.11 -14.42 -3.59
N CYS A 225 -13.28 -13.50 -3.11
CA CYS A 225 -13.73 -12.21 -2.63
C CYS A 225 -13.98 -11.22 -3.77
N ARG A 226 -14.66 -10.11 -3.45
CA ARG A 226 -14.87 -8.97 -4.34
C ARG A 226 -14.49 -7.68 -3.62
N ALA A 227 -13.19 -7.42 -3.55
CA ALA A 227 -12.64 -6.20 -2.94
C ALA A 227 -12.44 -5.07 -3.96
N ARG A 228 -12.86 -3.86 -3.59
CA ARG A 228 -12.70 -2.63 -4.38
C ARG A 228 -12.27 -1.46 -3.49
N ALA A 229 -11.29 -0.71 -3.94
CA ALA A 229 -11.04 0.65 -3.49
C ALA A 229 -11.81 1.61 -4.41
N VAL A 230 -12.65 2.45 -3.81
CA VAL A 230 -13.51 3.41 -4.50
C VAL A 230 -13.20 4.81 -4.00
N ASP A 231 -12.61 5.62 -4.86
CA ASP A 231 -12.38 7.03 -4.56
C ASP A 231 -13.53 7.89 -5.06
N LEU A 232 -14.04 8.74 -4.18
CA LEU A 232 -15.21 9.57 -4.39
C LEU A 232 -14.82 11.04 -4.42
N ASP A 233 -15.56 11.81 -5.20
CA ASP A 233 -15.52 13.27 -5.13
C ASP A 233 -16.41 13.75 -3.96
N PRO A 234 -15.83 14.35 -2.91
CA PRO A 234 -16.60 14.82 -1.75
C PRO A 234 -17.57 15.96 -2.07
N ALA A 235 -17.46 16.61 -3.24
CA ALA A 235 -18.44 17.59 -3.69
C ALA A 235 -19.77 16.96 -4.16
N SER A 236 -19.80 15.65 -4.38
CA SER A 236 -21.01 14.95 -4.80
C SER A 236 -22.02 14.81 -3.64
N PRO A 237 -23.34 14.91 -3.90
CA PRO A 237 -24.36 14.72 -2.86
C PRO A 237 -24.31 13.32 -2.24
N GLU A 238 -24.56 13.22 -0.93
CA GLU A 238 -24.48 11.95 -0.18
C GLU A 238 -25.35 10.83 -0.78
N GLY A 239 -26.54 11.15 -1.30
CA GLY A 239 -27.38 10.17 -1.99
C GLY A 239 -26.71 9.59 -3.23
N THR A 240 -25.99 10.41 -3.99
CA THR A 240 -25.21 9.97 -5.16
C THR A 240 -24.03 9.11 -4.73
N LEU A 241 -23.32 9.51 -3.66
CA LEU A 241 -22.22 8.71 -3.10
C LEU A 241 -22.71 7.33 -2.64
N ALA A 242 -23.85 7.26 -1.98
CA ALA A 242 -24.45 6.02 -1.54
C ALA A 242 -24.88 5.11 -2.71
N ASP A 243 -25.44 5.69 -3.79
CA ASP A 243 -25.76 4.95 -5.02
C ASP A 243 -24.50 4.35 -5.67
N ILE A 244 -23.42 5.14 -5.74
CA ILE A 244 -22.12 4.70 -6.27
C ILE A 244 -21.56 3.54 -5.45
N LEU A 245 -21.53 3.68 -4.12
CA LEU A 245 -21.00 2.67 -3.21
C LEU A 245 -21.79 1.36 -3.29
N LEU A 246 -23.13 1.43 -3.35
CA LEU A 246 -23.96 0.25 -3.57
C LEU A 246 -23.65 -0.41 -4.92
N ALA A 247 -23.58 0.38 -5.99
CA ALA A 247 -23.33 -0.16 -7.33
C ALA A 247 -21.98 -0.91 -7.40
N GLU A 248 -20.93 -0.37 -6.79
CA GLU A 248 -19.63 -1.04 -6.73
C GLU A 248 -19.63 -2.26 -5.81
N LEU A 249 -20.36 -2.22 -4.70
CA LEU A 249 -20.52 -3.38 -3.82
C LEU A 249 -21.27 -4.53 -4.51
N ALA A 250 -22.32 -4.21 -5.27
CA ALA A 250 -23.14 -5.18 -5.99
C ALA A 250 -22.49 -5.71 -7.27
N ALA A 251 -21.58 -4.94 -7.88
CA ALA A 251 -20.92 -5.32 -9.12
C ALA A 251 -20.19 -6.68 -9.01
N PRO A 252 -20.59 -7.69 -9.80
CA PRO A 252 -20.09 -9.06 -9.66
C PRO A 252 -18.62 -9.20 -10.07
N GLU A 253 -18.16 -8.39 -11.02
CA GLU A 253 -16.79 -8.38 -11.51
C GLU A 253 -16.34 -6.97 -11.91
N GLY A 254 -15.05 -6.79 -12.19
CA GLY A 254 -14.50 -5.54 -12.67
C GLY A 254 -13.16 -5.19 -12.05
N ARG A 255 -12.75 -3.94 -12.28
CA ARG A 255 -11.51 -3.38 -11.72
C ARG A 255 -11.70 -3.10 -10.23
N GLN A 256 -10.65 -3.36 -9.44
CA GLN A 256 -10.61 -3.15 -8.00
C GLN A 256 -10.24 -1.72 -7.58
N GLU A 257 -9.85 -0.88 -8.54
CA GLU A 257 -9.42 0.50 -8.28
C GLU A 257 -10.22 1.42 -9.19
N ILE A 258 -11.16 2.14 -8.57
CA ILE A 258 -12.22 2.87 -9.25
C ILE A 258 -12.31 4.28 -8.67
N GLY A 259 -12.50 5.25 -9.55
CA GLY A 259 -12.60 6.66 -9.21
C GLY A 259 -13.88 7.27 -9.72
N TYR A 260 -14.40 8.28 -9.01
CA TYR A 260 -15.62 9.01 -9.40
C TYR A 260 -15.42 10.54 -9.39
N PRO A 261 -14.50 11.10 -10.19
CA PRO A 261 -14.36 12.55 -10.31
C PRO A 261 -15.65 13.15 -10.89
N GLY A 262 -16.24 14.14 -10.21
CA GLY A 262 -17.53 14.71 -10.61
C GLY A 262 -18.67 13.69 -10.73
N GLY A 263 -18.59 12.56 -10.01
CA GLY A 263 -19.57 11.46 -10.07
C GLY A 263 -19.48 10.58 -11.32
N ALA A 264 -18.52 10.80 -12.21
CA ALA A 264 -18.31 10.00 -13.42
C ALA A 264 -17.32 8.86 -13.14
N ARG A 265 -17.71 7.62 -13.46
CA ARG A 265 -16.90 6.44 -13.16
C ARG A 265 -15.67 6.34 -14.05
N HIS A 266 -14.52 6.16 -13.43
CA HIS A 266 -13.23 5.95 -14.08
C HIS A 266 -12.54 4.71 -13.51
N VAL A 267 -11.78 4.03 -14.35
CA VAL A 267 -10.80 3.02 -13.93
C VAL A 267 -9.39 3.54 -14.25
N PHE A 268 -8.37 2.97 -13.63
CA PHE A 268 -7.00 3.46 -13.81
C PHE A 268 -6.14 2.48 -14.61
N ARG A 269 -5.41 2.99 -15.61
CA ARG A 269 -4.52 2.18 -16.46
C ARG A 269 -3.10 2.70 -16.41
N SER A 270 -2.15 1.77 -16.37
CA SER A 270 -0.74 2.06 -16.60
C SER A 270 -0.51 2.19 -18.11
N ILE A 271 -0.22 3.40 -18.56
CA ILE A 271 0.04 3.70 -19.98
C ILE A 271 1.50 4.07 -20.14
N ALA A 272 2.15 3.50 -21.16
CA ALA A 272 3.53 3.85 -21.49
C ALA A 272 3.60 5.33 -21.91
N GLN A 273 4.56 6.05 -21.35
CA GLN A 273 4.81 7.44 -21.62
C GLN A 273 6.30 7.65 -21.86
N ASP A 274 6.60 8.29 -22.98
CA ASP A 274 7.96 8.70 -23.30
C ASP A 274 8.47 9.72 -22.29
N ILE A 275 9.69 9.52 -21.81
CA ILE A 275 10.38 10.49 -20.98
C ILE A 275 11.04 11.49 -21.93
N PRO A 276 10.68 12.78 -21.90
CA PRO A 276 11.38 13.79 -22.69
C PRO A 276 12.87 13.73 -22.37
N HIS A 277 13.72 13.72 -23.41
CA HIS A 277 15.15 13.78 -23.21
C HIS A 277 15.50 15.13 -22.55
N ARG A 278 15.77 15.10 -21.25
CA ARG A 278 16.31 16.24 -20.50
C ARG A 278 17.77 15.94 -20.17
N PRO A 279 18.69 16.91 -20.37
CA PRO A 279 20.07 16.74 -19.94
C PRO A 279 20.09 16.47 -18.42
N ALA A 280 20.92 15.52 -18.01
CA ALA A 280 21.07 15.22 -16.58
C ALA A 280 21.55 16.48 -15.86
N ARG A 281 20.82 16.90 -14.83
CA ARG A 281 21.26 18.01 -13.99
C ARG A 281 22.41 17.52 -13.12
N ALA A 282 23.59 18.11 -13.30
CA ALA A 282 24.72 17.82 -12.42
C ALA A 282 24.36 18.25 -10.99
N LEU A 283 24.66 17.39 -10.01
CA LEU A 283 24.56 17.77 -8.62
C LEU A 283 25.63 18.85 -8.33
N PRO A 284 25.30 19.89 -7.56
CA PRO A 284 26.28 20.89 -7.16
C PRO A 284 27.40 20.23 -6.35
N GLN A 285 28.61 20.80 -6.44
CA GLN A 285 29.73 20.34 -5.62
C GLN A 285 29.37 20.44 -4.13
N GLY A 286 29.60 19.35 -3.39
CA GLY A 286 29.26 19.27 -1.96
C GLY A 286 27.79 18.97 -1.66
N ALA A 287 26.98 18.58 -2.65
CA ALA A 287 25.61 18.13 -2.41
C ALA A 287 25.56 16.98 -1.39
N VAL A 288 24.64 17.09 -0.42
CA VAL A 288 24.33 16.02 0.54
C VAL A 288 23.08 15.30 0.06
N ILE A 289 23.16 13.97 -0.08
CA ILE A 289 22.02 13.11 -0.43
C ILE A 289 21.62 12.35 0.83
N LEU A 290 20.36 12.52 1.24
CA LEU A 290 19.74 11.66 2.25
C LEU A 290 19.09 10.46 1.54
N ALA A 291 19.59 9.27 1.78
CA ALA A 291 18.94 8.04 1.32
C ALA A 291 18.47 7.21 2.52
N THR A 292 17.18 6.93 2.55
CA THR A 292 16.58 6.08 3.59
C THR A 292 16.75 4.60 3.21
N GLY A 293 17.01 3.75 4.20
CA GLY A 293 17.31 2.32 3.96
C GLY A 293 18.65 2.04 3.26
N GLY A 294 19.58 3.00 3.21
CA GLY A 294 20.83 2.96 2.42
C GLY A 294 21.93 2.03 2.90
N ALA A 295 21.70 1.23 3.94
CA ALA A 295 22.73 0.33 4.45
C ALA A 295 23.00 -0.86 3.51
N ARG A 296 21.99 -1.32 2.75
CA ARG A 296 22.02 -2.54 1.93
C ARG A 296 21.05 -2.45 0.74
N GLY A 297 21.17 -3.38 -0.21
CA GLY A 297 20.19 -3.60 -1.28
C GLY A 297 20.17 -2.50 -2.33
N ILE A 298 18.99 -2.25 -2.91
CA ILE A 298 18.81 -1.33 -4.05
C ILE A 298 19.33 0.08 -3.75
N THR A 299 19.08 0.60 -2.54
CA THR A 299 19.53 1.95 -2.15
C THR A 299 21.06 2.04 -2.11
N ALA A 300 21.73 1.04 -1.54
CA ALA A 300 23.20 1.00 -1.48
C ALA A 300 23.83 0.95 -2.88
N GLU A 301 23.26 0.17 -3.79
CA GLU A 301 23.70 0.09 -5.20
C GLU A 301 23.48 1.40 -5.96
N ALA A 302 22.29 2.00 -5.79
CA ALA A 302 21.95 3.29 -6.41
C ALA A 302 22.93 4.39 -5.96
N GLU A 303 23.32 4.39 -4.68
CA GLU A 303 24.35 5.29 -4.17
C GLU A 303 25.74 4.97 -4.70
N ALA A 304 26.14 3.69 -4.79
CA ALA A 304 27.43 3.29 -5.33
C ALA A 304 27.63 3.82 -6.76
N GLY A 305 26.58 3.78 -7.59
CA GLY A 305 26.57 4.38 -8.92
C GLY A 305 26.77 5.90 -8.93
N GLN A 306 26.31 6.62 -7.88
CA GLN A 306 26.51 8.08 -7.73
C GLN A 306 27.89 8.41 -7.15
N ARG A 307 28.43 7.60 -6.22
CA ARG A 307 29.79 7.74 -5.66
C ARG A 307 30.86 7.70 -6.74
N ARG A 308 30.69 6.83 -7.74
CA ARG A 308 31.61 6.74 -8.90
C ARG A 308 31.63 8.01 -9.76
N LYS A 309 30.59 8.85 -9.69
CA LYS A 309 30.46 10.09 -10.47
C LYS A 309 30.81 11.36 -9.69
N HIS A 310 30.63 11.33 -8.36
CA HIS A 310 30.89 12.47 -7.48
C HIS A 310 31.73 12.03 -6.28
N ALA A 311 33.00 12.41 -6.27
CA ALA A 311 34.05 11.89 -5.37
C ALA A 311 33.87 12.19 -3.86
N ARG A 312 32.76 12.76 -3.40
CA ARG A 312 32.50 13.05 -1.98
C ARG A 312 31.02 12.87 -1.62
N LEU A 313 30.63 11.65 -1.31
CA LEU A 313 29.33 11.33 -0.69
C LEU A 313 29.57 11.01 0.78
N TRP A 314 29.10 11.90 1.67
CA TRP A 314 29.15 11.68 3.11
C TRP A 314 27.94 10.87 3.54
N GLN A 315 28.19 9.65 4.03
CA GLN A 315 27.17 8.75 4.53
C GLN A 315 26.96 9.05 6.02
N ARG A 316 25.91 9.78 6.38
CA ARG A 316 25.47 9.85 7.78
C ARG A 316 24.33 8.85 7.95
N SER A 317 24.68 7.62 8.30
CA SER A 317 23.72 6.62 8.75
C SER A 317 23.14 7.09 10.07
N ILE A 318 21.97 7.74 10.04
CA ILE A 318 21.17 7.96 11.25
C ILE A 318 20.38 6.68 11.48
N LEU A 319 21.08 5.62 11.87
CA LEU A 319 20.50 4.58 12.71
C LEU A 319 20.62 5.13 14.13
N GLY A 320 19.51 5.18 14.85
CA GLY A 320 19.48 5.64 16.24
C GLY A 320 20.55 4.95 17.08
N GLY A 321 21.30 5.75 17.84
CA GLY A 321 22.23 5.27 18.86
C GLY A 321 23.72 5.31 18.49
N ARG A 322 24.31 6.50 18.67
CA ARG A 322 25.73 6.86 18.92
C ARG A 322 26.53 7.50 17.76
N PRO A 323 27.17 8.67 17.98
CA PRO A 323 28.14 9.23 17.06
C PRO A 323 29.46 8.46 17.12
N TRP A 324 30.04 8.14 15.96
CA TRP A 324 31.40 7.64 15.85
C TRP A 324 32.36 8.84 15.79
N THR A 325 33.24 8.99 16.77
CA THR A 325 34.30 10.00 16.75
C THR A 325 35.41 9.54 15.83
N ALA A 326 35.70 10.34 14.80
CA ALA A 326 36.86 10.13 13.95
C ALA A 326 38.13 10.42 14.75
N SER A 327 38.88 9.37 15.09
CA SER A 327 40.31 9.47 15.33
C SER A 327 41.02 8.39 14.51
N HIS A 328 42.13 8.79 13.90
CA HIS A 328 43.07 8.02 13.08
C HIS A 328 42.79 7.99 11.58
N LEU A 329 43.21 9.06 10.89
CA LEU A 329 43.90 9.03 9.60
C LEU A 329 44.77 10.30 9.51
N GLU A 330 45.98 10.22 10.07
CA GLU A 330 47.19 10.80 9.44
C GLU A 330 47.90 9.65 8.73
#